data_AF-A0A3A0CFQ2-F1
#
_entry.id   AF-A0A3A0CFQ2-F1
#
_cell.length_a   1.000
_cell.length_b   1.000
_cell.length_c   1.000
_cell.angle_alpha   90.00
_cell.angle_beta   90.00
_cell.angle_gamma   90.00
#
_symmetry.space_group_name_H-M   'P 1'
#
loop_
_entity.id
_entity.type
_entity.pdbx_description
1 polymer ?
#
loop_
_entity_poly.entity_id
_entity_poly.type
_entity_poly.pdbx_seq_one_letter_code
_entity_poly.pdbx_strand_id
1 'polypeptide(L)' 'MSASLLPPPNTPFGHPLRRLWSLDPGIRFLNYGSFGAAPLHVLAAQARWREAMEREPVRFMVDE' A
#
# COMPACT_ATOMS: atom_id res chain seq x y z
N MET A 1 11.03 9.38 -12.28
CA MET A 1 10.82 10.16 -11.04
C MET A 1 9.89 9.36 -10.14
N SER A 2 10.38 8.83 -9.01
CA SER A 2 9.53 8.08 -8.08
C SER A 2 8.56 9.05 -7.41
N ALA A 3 7.28 9.00 -7.76
CA ALA A 3 6.26 9.75 -7.03
C ALA A 3 6.27 9.29 -5.56
N SER A 4 6.26 10.24 -4.62
CA SER A 4 6.11 9.93 -3.20
C SER A 4 4.82 9.11 -3.00
N LEU A 5 4.94 7.94 -2.35
CA LEU A 5 3.79 7.08 -2.02
C LEU A 5 2.95 7.63 -0.84
N LEU A 6 3.45 8.69 -0.19
CA LEU A 6 2.75 9.41 0.87
C LEU A 6 2.20 10.75 0.34
N PRO A 7 0.97 11.12 0.72
CA PRO A 7 0.43 12.44 0.40
C PRO A 7 1.17 13.54 1.18
N PRO A 8 1.27 14.76 0.63
CA PRO A 8 1.71 15.93 1.39
C PRO A 8 0.87 16.15 2.65
N PRO A 9 1.43 16.79 3.70
CA PRO A 9 0.67 17.27 4.84
C PRO A 9 -0.53 18.12 4.39
N ASN A 10 -1.64 18.03 5.12
CA ASN A 10 -2.89 18.75 4.83
C ASN A 10 -3.53 18.43 3.46
N THR A 11 -3.18 17.30 2.84
CA THR A 11 -3.91 16.86 1.63
C THR A 11 -5.38 16.62 1.98
N PRO A 12 -6.33 17.25 1.28
CA PRO A 12 -7.76 17.09 1.57
C PRO A 12 -8.21 15.66 1.27
N PHE A 13 -9.16 15.17 2.06
CA PHE A 13 -9.80 13.88 1.84
C PHE A 13 -10.60 13.86 0.51
N GLY A 14 -10.95 12.66 0.06
CA GLY A 14 -11.75 12.44 -1.14
C GLY A 14 -10.92 12.15 -2.39
N HIS A 15 -11.39 12.63 -3.54
CA HIS A 15 -10.79 12.33 -4.85
C HIS A 15 -9.26 12.57 -4.96
N PRO A 16 -8.66 13.61 -4.34
CA PRO A 16 -7.21 13.82 -4.40
C PRO A 16 -6.41 12.63 -3.88
N LEU A 17 -6.91 11.90 -2.90
CA LEU A 17 -6.21 10.75 -2.31
C LEU A 17 -6.34 9.49 -3.15
N ARG A 18 -7.30 9.38 -4.09
CA ARG A 18 -7.58 8.16 -4.86
C ARG A 18 -6.34 7.58 -5.55
N ARG A 19 -5.41 8.43 -6.01
CA ARG A 19 -4.14 8.02 -6.65
C ARG A 19 -3.21 7.18 -5.76
N LEU A 20 -3.45 7.18 -4.45
CA LEU A 20 -2.69 6.40 -3.48
C LEU A 20 -3.14 4.94 -3.41
N TRP A 21 -4.16 4.54 -4.15
CA TRP A 21 -4.60 3.14 -4.26
C TRP A 21 -4.44 2.65 -5.69
N SER A 22 -4.17 1.34 -5.85
CA SER A 22 -4.12 0.65 -7.15
C SER A 22 -5.51 0.27 -7.67
N LEU A 23 -6.56 1.00 -7.30
CA LEU A 23 -7.93 0.71 -7.76
C LEU A 23 -8.07 1.08 -9.24
N ASP A 24 -8.68 0.17 -10.01
CA ASP A 24 -9.02 0.39 -11.43
C ASP A 24 -9.74 1.73 -11.61
N PRO A 25 -9.24 2.67 -12.45
CA PRO A 25 -9.87 3.97 -12.69
C PRO A 25 -11.29 3.89 -13.27
N GLY A 26 -11.63 2.82 -13.99
CA GLY A 26 -12.96 2.56 -14.54
C GLY A 26 -13.98 2.09 -13.51
N ILE A 27 -13.55 1.71 -12.31
CA ILE A 27 -14.42 1.16 -11.27
C ILE A 27 -14.72 2.23 -10.19
N ARG A 28 -16.00 2.33 -9.83
CA ARG A 28 -16.44 3.00 -8.60
C ARG A 28 -16.49 1.97 -7.48
N PHE A 29 -15.39 1.88 -6.74
CA PHE A 29 -15.26 0.92 -5.65
C PHE A 29 -16.03 1.41 -4.41
N LEU A 30 -17.32 1.09 -4.34
CA LEU A 30 -18.23 1.58 -3.29
C LEU A 30 -18.22 0.70 -2.03
N ASN A 31 -17.86 -0.59 -2.15
CA ASN A 31 -17.84 -1.53 -1.03
C ASN A 31 -16.42 -1.75 -0.49
N TYR A 32 -15.90 -0.77 0.26
CA TYR A 32 -14.61 -0.93 0.92
C TYR A 32 -14.69 -1.84 2.16
N GLY A 33 -15.87 -2.00 2.76
CA GLY A 33 -16.06 -2.71 4.04
C GLY A 33 -15.98 -4.24 3.96
N SER A 34 -15.99 -4.82 2.77
CA SER A 34 -15.88 -6.28 2.60
C SER A 34 -14.43 -6.74 2.54
N PHE A 35 -13.72 -6.43 1.45
CA PHE A 35 -12.33 -6.87 1.24
C PHE A 35 -11.31 -5.73 1.39
N GLY A 36 -11.76 -4.47 1.33
CA GLY A 36 -10.88 -3.30 1.36
C GLY A 36 -9.89 -3.22 0.20
N ALA A 37 -8.98 -2.25 0.29
CA ALA A 37 -7.81 -2.15 -0.58
C ALA A 37 -6.72 -1.34 0.14
N ALA A 38 -5.53 -1.91 0.32
CA ALA A 38 -4.44 -1.17 0.95
C ALA A 38 -3.90 -0.07 0.02
N PRO A 39 -3.53 1.12 0.54
CA PRO A 39 -2.85 2.12 -0.25
C PRO A 39 -1.43 1.67 -0.64
N LEU A 40 -0.89 2.24 -1.71
CA LEU A 40 0.37 1.87 -2.34
C LEU A 40 1.57 1.91 -1.37
N HIS A 41 1.61 2.85 -0.42
CA HIS A 41 2.70 2.90 0.57
C HIS A 41 2.66 1.70 1.54
N VAL A 42 1.48 1.19 1.88
CA VAL A 42 1.32 -0.02 2.69
C VAL A 42 1.73 -1.25 1.88
N LEU A 43 1.33 -1.33 0.61
CA LEU A 43 1.76 -2.42 -0.28
C LEU A 43 3.29 -2.42 -0.48
N ALA A 44 3.91 -1.24 -0.59
CA ALA A 44 5.36 -1.13 -0.67
C ALA A 44 6.04 -1.59 0.64
N ALA A 45 5.45 -1.31 1.81
CA ALA A 45 5.94 -1.82 3.08
C ALA A 45 5.81 -3.36 3.16
N GLN A 46 4.67 -3.90 2.75
CA GLN A 46 4.46 -5.35 2.66
C GLN A 46 5.49 -6.02 1.73
N ALA A 47 5.76 -5.42 0.56
CA ALA A 47 6.76 -5.95 -0.37
C ALA A 47 8.16 -6.04 0.25
N ARG A 48 8.58 -5.00 1.00
CA ARG A 48 9.87 -5.01 1.71
C ARG A 48 9.96 -6.13 2.74
N TRP A 49 8.88 -6.37 3.50
CA TRP A 49 8.82 -7.47 4.46
C TRP A 49 8.90 -8.84 3.78
N ARG A 50 8.19 -9.01 2.67
CA ARG A 50 8.30 -10.24 1.86
C ARG A 50 9.72 -10.43 1.34
N GLU A 51 10.36 -9.38 0.81
CA GLU A 51 11.74 -9.45 0.35
C GLU A 51 12.74 -9.75 1.47
N ALA A 52 12.49 -9.31 2.70
CA ALA A 52 13.30 -9.67 3.86
C ALA A 52 13.15 -11.16 4.21
N MET A 53 11.91 -11.66 4.25
CA MET A 53 11.61 -13.08 4.48
C MET A 53 12.25 -13.99 3.44
N GLU A 54 12.10 -13.68 2.14
CA GLU A 54 12.65 -14.51 1.06
C GLU A 54 14.20 -14.51 1.02
N ARG A 55 14.84 -13.46 1.56
CA ARG A 55 16.30 -13.36 1.60
C ARG A 55 16.93 -14.32 2.58
N GLU A 56 16.28 -14.55 3.72
CA GLU A 56 16.78 -15.46 4.76
C GLU A 56 15.63 -15.93 5.68
N PRO A 57 14.82 -16.92 5.24
CA PRO A 57 13.55 -17.22 5.88
C PRO A 57 13.67 -17.80 7.30
N VAL A 58 14.76 -18.51 7.60
CA VAL A 58 14.97 -19.07 8.95
C VAL A 58 15.23 -17.96 9.96
N ARG A 59 16.16 -17.04 9.67
CA ARG A 59 16.45 -15.88 10.53
C ARG A 59 15.21 -14.99 10.68
N PHE A 60 14.51 -14.73 9.57
CA PHE A 60 13.28 -13.91 9.58
C PHE A 60 12.20 -14.46 10.51
N MET A 61 12.00 -15.78 10.55
CA MET A 61 10.94 -16.39 11.36
C MET A 61 11.31 -16.60 12.84
N VAL A 62 12.60 -16.58 13.18
CA VAL A 62 13.10 -16.92 14.53
C VAL A 62 13.63 -15.70 15.28
N ASP A 63 14.18 -14.69 14.58
CA ASP A 63 14.96 -13.60 15.19
C ASP A 63 14.45 -12.17 14.87
N GLU A 64 13.55 -11.99 13.90
CA GLU A 64 12.92 -10.68 13.56
C GLU A 64 11.51 -10.53 14.15
#